data_AF-A0A8T7GV34-F1
#
_entry.id   AF-A0A8T7GV34-F1
#
_cell.length_a   1.000
_cell.length_b   1.000
_cell.length_c   1.000
_cell.angle_alpha   90.00
_cell.angle_beta   90.00
_cell.angle_gamma   90.00
#
_symmetry.space_group_name_H-M   'P 1'
#
loop_
_entity.id
_entity.type
_entity.pdbx_description
1 polymer ?
#
loop_
_entity_poly.entity_id
_entity_poly.type
_entity_poly.pdbx_seq_one_letter_code
_entity_poly.pdbx_strand_id
1 'polypeptide(L)'
;MEAVYKTAGRRSVWLSCIRAGPLGFFELAERSGPIVFSVEPRTRYWALAASRTASSRGSPTGRRSGGSGFLAASGEYLESREYTPGLPWRRMDWRAYAATGRFMVRLYEWAGEEAGAPVWLLYDGSCLGSYTCDVLASSMLSIAVSAEAEGRGLHLCRLWGSGCRPAGVAEVLEEAMRILGEGGCRPSIYQYSSPLSALDAVRMLGGSPGAVGGVGGWEGGGVVYIVSCLVAGGGLGLLGLVESLRSRGIGVVVVAPGEPWLDAPGYGGALRETLEAMVSSLEDAGAVVRLVS
;
A
#
# COMPACT_ATOMS: atom_id res chain seq x y z
N MET A 1 17.57 3.53 20.26
CA MET A 1 16.96 4.87 20.27
C MET A 1 16.65 5.20 18.82
N GLU A 2 15.37 5.21 18.44
CA GLU A 2 14.96 5.45 17.05
C GLU A 2 14.59 6.93 16.93
N ALA A 3 15.38 7.71 16.19
CA ALA A 3 15.12 9.12 15.99
C ALA A 3 14.16 9.29 14.80
N VAL A 4 12.93 9.73 15.09
CA VAL A 4 11.88 9.96 14.09
C VAL A 4 11.96 11.41 13.60
N TYR A 5 12.31 11.61 12.33
CA TYR A 5 12.45 12.93 11.72
C TYR A 5 11.21 13.27 10.89
N LYS A 6 10.27 13.99 11.48
CA LYS A 6 8.99 14.38 10.85
C LYS A 6 9.10 15.24 9.59
N THR A 7 10.29 15.74 9.26
CA THR A 7 10.52 16.63 8.12
C THR A 7 11.83 16.28 7.42
N ALA A 8 11.79 16.21 6.09
CA ALA A 8 12.97 15.93 5.29
C ALA A 8 13.99 17.08 5.34
N GLY A 9 15.21 16.75 4.95
CA GLY A 9 16.31 17.69 4.89
C GLY A 9 17.61 17.04 5.29
N ARG A 10 18.67 17.84 5.19
CA ARG A 10 19.97 17.48 5.71
C ARG A 10 19.90 17.57 7.23
N ARG A 11 19.92 16.43 7.91
CA ARG A 11 19.92 16.36 9.37
C ARG A 11 21.31 16.05 9.86
N SER A 12 21.70 16.71 10.93
CA SER A 12 22.91 16.39 11.67
C SER A 12 22.51 15.81 13.02
N VAL A 13 23.08 14.67 13.36
CA VAL A 13 22.99 14.11 14.71
C VAL A 13 24.38 14.11 15.32
N TRP A 14 24.43 14.55 16.57
CA TRP A 14 25.62 14.46 17.39
C TRP A 14 25.52 13.18 18.21
N LEU A 15 26.47 12.27 18.03
CA LEU A 15 26.61 11.15 18.94
C LEU A 15 27.53 11.59 20.08
N SER A 16 27.09 11.34 21.31
CA SER A 16 27.95 11.45 22.47
C SER A 16 28.13 10.06 23.05
N CYS A 17 29.37 9.61 23.18
CA CYS A 17 29.67 8.35 23.81
C CYS A 17 29.87 8.59 25.32
N ILE A 18 29.16 7.83 26.14
CA ILE A 18 29.35 7.82 27.58
C ILE A 18 30.12 6.56 27.92
N ARG A 19 31.28 6.70 28.56
CA ARG A 19 32.09 5.58 29.04
C ARG A 19 31.97 5.47 30.54
N ALA A 20 31.79 4.26 31.05
CA ALA A 20 31.88 4.01 32.48
C ALA A 20 33.37 4.04 32.89
N GLY A 21 33.69 4.94 33.82
CA GLY A 21 35.01 5.03 34.45
C GLY A 21 35.23 3.91 35.47
N PRO A 22 36.49 3.70 35.91
CA PRO A 22 36.87 2.60 36.81
C PRO A 22 36.21 2.64 38.20
N LEU A 23 35.62 3.79 38.58
CA LEU A 23 34.89 3.98 39.84
C LEU A 23 33.36 3.87 39.68
N GLY A 24 32.85 3.46 38.52
CA GLY A 24 31.41 3.36 38.25
C GLY A 24 30.71 4.68 37.92
N PHE A 25 31.45 5.79 37.83
CA PHE A 25 30.94 7.06 37.32
C PHE A 25 30.94 7.07 35.79
N PHE A 26 29.96 7.74 35.20
CA PHE A 26 29.84 7.91 33.76
C PHE A 26 30.59 9.16 33.31
N GLU A 27 31.63 8.98 32.50
CA GLU A 27 32.36 10.09 31.86
C GLU A 27 31.92 10.21 30.40
N LEU A 28 31.66 11.45 29.96
CA LEU A 28 31.41 11.73 28.55
C LEU A 28 32.75 11.60 27.80
N ALA A 29 32.93 10.48 27.10
CA ALA A 29 34.23 10.10 26.55
C ALA A 29 34.59 10.86 25.28
N GLU A 30 33.60 11.16 24.42
CA GLU A 30 33.85 11.87 23.16
C GLU A 30 32.54 12.33 22.53
N ARG A 31 32.55 13.52 21.91
CA ARG A 31 31.51 13.96 20.97
C ARG A 31 31.99 13.63 19.56
N SER A 32 31.25 12.78 18.83
CA SER A 32 31.52 12.59 17.41
C SER A 32 31.23 13.88 16.65
N GLY A 33 31.87 14.09 15.50
CA GLY A 33 31.41 15.09 14.54
C GLY A 33 29.94 14.85 14.13
N PRO A 34 29.26 15.87 13.58
CA PRO A 34 27.86 15.73 13.18
C PRO A 34 27.77 14.68 12.06
N ILE A 35 27.04 13.59 12.31
CA ILE A 35 26.70 12.65 11.24
C ILE A 35 25.60 13.33 10.43
N VAL A 36 25.94 13.66 9.19
CA VAL A 36 25.03 14.33 8.29
C VAL A 36 24.40 13.33 7.33
N PHE A 37 23.09 13.18 7.38
CA PHE A 37 22.35 12.28 6.51
C PHE A 37 21.19 13.00 5.82
N SER A 38 20.80 12.45 4.67
CA SER A 38 19.65 12.92 3.89
C SER A 38 18.45 12.03 4.16
N VAL A 39 17.31 12.64 4.44
CA VAL A 39 16.04 11.94 4.70
C VAL A 39 15.18 12.00 3.43
N GLU A 40 14.89 10.84 2.82
CA GLU A 40 14.20 10.70 1.51
C GLU A 40 12.70 10.31 1.60
N PRO A 41 11.84 10.71 0.62
CA PRO A 41 10.38 10.42 0.47
C PRO A 41 9.98 8.96 0.74
N ARG A 42 8.86 8.69 1.46
CA ARG A 42 8.33 7.31 1.61
C ARG A 42 7.92 6.74 0.28
N THR A 43 7.27 7.57 -0.52
CA THR A 43 6.83 7.19 -1.85
C THR A 43 8.01 6.77 -2.70
N ARG A 44 9.23 7.30 -2.50
CA ARG A 44 10.42 6.89 -3.27
C ARG A 44 10.79 5.44 -2.99
N TYR A 45 10.79 5.00 -1.74
CA TYR A 45 11.07 3.60 -1.41
C TYR A 45 10.04 2.67 -2.05
N TRP A 46 8.76 2.99 -1.88
CA TRP A 46 7.69 2.18 -2.44
C TRP A 46 7.62 2.25 -3.96
N ALA A 47 7.99 3.37 -4.57
CA ALA A 47 8.08 3.52 -6.01
C ALA A 47 9.21 2.65 -6.57
N LEU A 48 10.35 2.54 -5.87
CA LEU A 48 11.42 1.62 -6.25
C LEU A 48 11.01 0.15 -6.08
N ALA A 49 10.28 -0.17 -5.01
CA ALA A 49 9.72 -1.51 -4.83
C ALA A 49 8.71 -1.83 -5.94
N ALA A 50 7.78 -0.91 -6.18
CA ALA A 50 6.76 -1.00 -7.21
C ALA A 50 7.36 -1.09 -8.61
N SER A 51 8.39 -0.29 -8.92
CA SER A 51 9.07 -0.33 -10.21
C SER A 51 9.80 -1.67 -10.41
N ARG A 52 10.41 -2.24 -9.38
CA ARG A 52 11.03 -3.57 -9.45
C ARG A 52 9.97 -4.64 -9.71
N THR A 53 8.86 -4.59 -8.98
CA THR A 53 7.74 -5.52 -9.15
C THR A 53 7.13 -5.41 -10.54
N ALA A 54 6.85 -4.18 -11.00
CA ALA A 54 6.36 -3.88 -12.34
C ALA A 54 7.34 -4.28 -13.45
N SER A 55 8.65 -4.18 -13.23
CA SER A 55 9.66 -4.59 -14.22
C SER A 55 9.88 -6.10 -14.26
N SER A 56 9.67 -6.79 -13.12
CA SER A 56 9.87 -8.25 -13.00
C SER A 56 8.79 -9.08 -13.72
N ARG A 57 7.64 -8.47 -14.02
CA ARG A 57 6.57 -9.04 -14.83
C ARG A 57 6.37 -8.11 -16.02
N GLY A 58 6.81 -8.52 -17.21
CA GLY A 58 6.54 -7.78 -18.45
C GLY A 58 5.08 -7.34 -18.48
N SER A 59 4.88 -6.03 -18.65
CA SER A 59 3.57 -5.37 -18.62
C SER A 59 2.53 -6.19 -19.41
N PRO A 60 1.38 -6.55 -18.82
CA PRO A 60 0.29 -7.19 -19.55
C PRO A 60 -0.46 -6.13 -20.38
N THR A 61 0.24 -5.33 -21.18
CA THR A 61 -0.35 -4.39 -22.14
C THR A 61 -0.86 -5.06 -23.41
N GLY A 62 -0.84 -6.40 -23.46
CA GLY A 62 -1.66 -7.15 -24.37
C GLY A 62 -3.14 -7.02 -23.99
N ARG A 63 -3.79 -5.95 -24.45
CA ARG A 63 -5.26 -5.87 -24.60
C ARG A 63 -5.74 -7.12 -25.36
N ARG A 64 -6.07 -8.18 -24.65
CA ARG A 64 -7.00 -9.20 -25.13
C ARG A 64 -8.35 -8.84 -24.52
N SER A 65 -9.20 -8.22 -25.36
CA SER A 65 -10.63 -8.21 -25.12
C SER A 65 -11.10 -9.66 -25.05
N GLY A 66 -11.63 -10.08 -23.90
CA GLY A 66 -12.20 -11.40 -23.67
C GLY A 66 -11.27 -12.32 -22.89
N GLY A 67 -11.49 -12.38 -21.56
CA GLY A 67 -10.72 -13.20 -20.62
C GLY A 67 -9.93 -12.32 -19.66
N SER A 68 -10.23 -12.39 -18.36
CA SER A 68 -9.56 -11.63 -17.31
C SER A 68 -8.06 -11.89 -17.34
N GLY A 69 -7.29 -10.94 -17.89
CA GLY A 69 -5.83 -11.05 -18.10
C GLY A 69 -4.96 -11.06 -16.84
N PHE A 70 -5.50 -11.45 -15.69
CA PHE A 70 -4.73 -11.69 -14.47
C PHE A 70 -4.38 -13.16 -14.40
N LEU A 71 -3.12 -13.47 -14.70
CA LEU A 71 -2.54 -14.80 -14.48
C LEU A 71 -2.38 -15.01 -12.98
N ALA A 72 -3.22 -15.88 -12.42
CA ALA A 72 -3.30 -16.12 -10.99
C ALA A 72 -2.07 -16.87 -10.46
N ALA A 73 -1.85 -16.80 -9.15
CA ALA A 73 -0.82 -17.61 -8.49
C ALA A 73 -1.21 -19.08 -8.32
N SER A 74 -2.52 -19.33 -8.32
CA SER A 74 -3.21 -20.61 -8.15
C SER A 74 -4.52 -20.53 -8.94
N GLY A 75 -5.07 -21.67 -9.34
CA GLY A 75 -6.32 -21.73 -10.11
C GLY A 75 -6.34 -22.90 -11.08
N GLU A 76 -7.25 -22.84 -12.06
CA GLU A 76 -7.28 -23.81 -13.14
C GLU A 76 -6.08 -23.61 -14.04
N TYR A 77 -5.36 -24.71 -14.30
CA TYR A 77 -4.22 -24.68 -15.20
C TYR A 77 -4.69 -24.27 -16.59
N LEU A 78 -4.15 -23.14 -17.08
CA LEU A 78 -4.45 -22.63 -18.41
C LEU A 78 -3.46 -23.22 -19.42
N GLU A 79 -2.18 -22.92 -19.24
CA GLU A 79 -1.12 -23.36 -20.14
C GLU A 79 0.26 -23.28 -19.46
N SER A 80 1.30 -23.78 -20.11
CA SER A 80 2.69 -23.66 -19.68
C SER A 80 3.46 -22.84 -20.69
N ARG A 81 4.22 -21.84 -20.24
CA ARG A 81 5.07 -20.98 -21.09
C ARG A 81 6.53 -21.03 -20.67
N GLU A 82 7.45 -20.60 -21.54
CA GLU A 82 8.88 -20.53 -21.21
C GLU A 82 9.14 -19.51 -20.09
N TYR A 83 10.03 -19.88 -19.17
CA TYR A 83 10.37 -19.11 -17.99
C TYR A 83 11.00 -17.77 -18.37
N THR A 84 10.46 -16.70 -17.82
CA THR A 84 11.07 -15.37 -17.88
C THR A 84 11.77 -15.09 -16.55
N PRO A 85 13.05 -14.67 -16.57
CA PRO A 85 13.77 -14.28 -15.36
C PRO A 85 12.97 -13.28 -14.51
N GLY A 86 12.79 -13.60 -13.23
CA GLY A 86 12.00 -12.78 -12.29
C GLY A 86 10.72 -13.46 -11.81
N LEU A 87 10.29 -14.55 -12.45
CA LEU A 87 9.16 -15.34 -11.98
C LEU A 87 9.55 -16.25 -10.79
N PRO A 88 8.64 -16.50 -9.83
CA PRO A 88 8.92 -17.37 -8.70
C PRO A 88 9.11 -18.83 -9.15
N TRP A 89 10.23 -19.44 -8.73
CA TRP A 89 10.58 -20.84 -9.02
C TRP A 89 9.54 -21.86 -8.54
N ARG A 90 8.69 -21.50 -7.56
CA ARG A 90 7.56 -22.33 -7.11
C ARG A 90 6.52 -22.59 -8.20
N ARG A 91 6.49 -21.79 -9.27
CA ARG A 91 5.57 -21.96 -10.41
C ARG A 91 6.16 -22.78 -11.57
N MET A 92 7.38 -23.32 -11.40
CA MET A 92 8.02 -24.11 -12.43
C MET A 92 7.21 -25.38 -12.72
N ASP A 93 6.92 -25.62 -13.99
CA ASP A 93 6.32 -26.87 -14.43
C ASP A 93 7.40 -27.93 -14.60
N TRP A 94 7.74 -28.63 -13.52
CA TRP A 94 8.75 -29.68 -13.54
C TRP A 94 8.44 -30.80 -14.53
N ARG A 95 7.16 -31.03 -14.84
CA ARG A 95 6.73 -32.05 -15.81
C ARG A 95 7.03 -31.58 -17.24
N ALA A 96 6.70 -30.34 -17.57
CA ALA A 96 7.05 -29.77 -18.88
C ALA A 96 8.57 -29.60 -19.04
N TYR A 97 9.29 -29.25 -17.97
CA TYR A 97 10.75 -29.22 -17.96
C TYR A 97 11.35 -30.59 -18.26
N ALA A 98 10.87 -31.65 -17.59
CA ALA A 98 11.34 -33.01 -17.84
C ALA A 98 11.10 -33.48 -19.28
N ALA A 99 10.01 -33.03 -19.91
CA ALA A 99 9.68 -33.40 -21.28
C ALA A 99 10.45 -32.60 -22.35
N THR A 100 10.76 -31.33 -22.07
CA THR A 100 11.28 -30.40 -23.09
C THR A 100 12.72 -29.95 -22.87
N GLY A 101 13.26 -30.14 -21.66
CA GLY A 101 14.56 -29.60 -21.23
C GLY A 101 14.56 -28.07 -21.08
N ARG A 102 13.41 -27.40 -21.23
CA ARG A 102 13.28 -25.95 -21.10
C ARG A 102 12.59 -25.58 -19.81
N PHE A 103 13.04 -24.52 -19.16
CA PHE A 103 12.38 -24.02 -17.96
C PHE A 103 11.01 -23.46 -18.36
N MET A 104 9.95 -24.10 -17.90
CA MET A 104 8.57 -23.74 -18.19
C MET A 104 7.87 -23.33 -16.89
N VAL A 105 6.92 -22.40 -16.97
CA VAL A 105 6.13 -21.90 -15.85
C VAL A 105 4.66 -22.16 -16.14
N ARG A 106 3.95 -22.72 -15.15
CA ARG A 106 2.50 -22.90 -15.23
C ARG A 106 1.80 -21.55 -15.13
N LEU A 107 0.91 -21.29 -16.08
CA LEU A 107 -0.06 -20.22 -16.05
C LEU A 107 -1.37 -20.78 -15.55
N TYR A 108 -1.95 -20.08 -14.57
CA TYR A 108 -3.26 -20.41 -14.04
C TYR A 108 -4.22 -19.32 -14.48
N GLU A 109 -5.35 -19.73 -15.04
CA GLU A 109 -6.50 -18.85 -15.16
C GLU A 109 -7.02 -18.58 -13.75
N TRP A 110 -7.59 -17.40 -13.55
CA TRP A 110 -8.25 -17.07 -12.29
C TRP A 110 -9.48 -17.98 -12.11
N ALA A 111 -9.27 -19.16 -11.52
CA ALA A 111 -10.36 -19.98 -11.02
C ALA A 111 -10.67 -19.48 -9.61
N GLY A 112 -11.78 -18.74 -9.52
CA GLY A 112 -12.28 -18.19 -8.28
C GLY A 112 -12.59 -19.31 -7.30
N GLU A 113 -11.70 -19.49 -6.32
CA GLU A 113 -11.95 -19.97 -4.95
C GLU A 113 -10.62 -20.15 -4.20
N GLU A 114 -9.54 -20.57 -4.88
CA GLU A 114 -8.21 -20.80 -4.26
C GLU A 114 -7.23 -19.63 -4.38
N ALA A 115 -7.44 -18.73 -5.35
CA ALA A 115 -6.72 -17.47 -5.43
C ALA A 115 -7.47 -16.45 -4.56
N GLY A 116 -6.94 -16.16 -3.36
CA GLY A 116 -7.61 -15.33 -2.36
C GLY A 116 -8.21 -14.07 -2.97
N ALA A 117 -9.44 -13.72 -2.56
CA ALA A 117 -10.28 -12.71 -3.21
C ALA A 117 -9.53 -11.42 -3.61
N PRO A 118 -9.93 -10.77 -4.72
CA PRO A 118 -9.23 -9.58 -5.22
C PRO A 118 -9.22 -8.45 -4.19
N VAL A 119 -8.13 -7.69 -4.21
CA VAL A 119 -7.97 -6.48 -3.41
C VAL A 119 -8.58 -5.31 -4.17
N TRP A 120 -9.52 -4.61 -3.54
CA TRP A 120 -10.09 -3.39 -4.08
C TRP A 120 -9.43 -2.19 -3.41
N LEU A 121 -8.63 -1.44 -4.17
CA LEU A 121 -7.97 -0.23 -3.73
C LEU A 121 -8.77 0.98 -4.23
N LEU A 122 -9.56 1.55 -3.32
CA LEU A 122 -10.24 2.81 -3.51
C LEU A 122 -9.31 3.92 -3.02
N TYR A 123 -9.12 4.97 -3.80
CA TYR A 123 -8.27 6.08 -3.38
C TYR A 123 -8.93 7.43 -3.63
N ASP A 124 -8.69 8.35 -2.71
CA ASP A 124 -9.00 9.75 -2.87
C ASP A 124 -7.85 10.45 -3.58
N GLY A 125 -8.16 11.17 -4.65
CA GLY A 125 -7.17 12.01 -5.32
C GLY A 125 -6.89 13.32 -4.59
N SER A 126 -7.68 13.66 -3.57
CA SER A 126 -7.51 14.87 -2.79
C SER A 126 -6.46 14.69 -1.70
N CYS A 127 -5.53 15.65 -1.61
CA CYS A 127 -4.59 15.79 -0.52
C CYS A 127 -4.45 17.28 -0.15
N LEU A 128 -4.13 17.57 1.12
CA LEU A 128 -4.03 18.94 1.62
C LEU A 128 -2.71 19.61 1.23
N GLY A 129 -1.67 18.81 1.10
CA GLY A 129 -0.32 19.27 0.80
C GLY A 129 0.64 18.09 0.74
N SER A 130 1.93 18.40 0.65
CA SER A 130 2.91 17.41 0.24
C SER A 130 3.08 16.25 1.24
N TYR A 131 2.85 16.47 2.55
CA TYR A 131 2.92 15.39 3.54
C TYR A 131 1.79 14.38 3.35
N THR A 132 0.56 14.88 3.27
CA THR A 132 -0.63 14.06 3.06
C THR A 132 -0.57 13.33 1.71
N CYS A 133 -0.12 13.99 0.63
CA CYS A 133 0.03 13.31 -0.67
C CYS A 133 1.07 12.18 -0.62
N ASP A 134 2.21 12.35 0.07
CA ASP A 134 3.22 11.28 0.23
C ASP A 134 2.69 10.10 1.03
N VAL A 135 1.93 10.36 2.11
CA VAL A 135 1.31 9.29 2.91
C VAL A 135 0.28 8.52 2.09
N LEU A 136 -0.58 9.19 1.32
CA LEU A 136 -1.55 8.52 0.45
C LEU A 136 -0.86 7.70 -0.64
N ALA A 137 0.07 8.30 -1.37
CA ALA A 137 0.79 7.65 -2.47
C ALA A 137 1.60 6.43 -1.98
N SER A 138 2.34 6.57 -0.88
CA SER A 138 3.08 5.46 -0.27
C SER A 138 2.17 4.33 0.24
N SER A 139 1.01 4.67 0.80
CA SER A 139 0.01 3.68 1.23
C SER A 139 -0.56 2.89 0.05
N MET A 140 -0.94 3.58 -1.03
CA MET A 140 -1.43 2.92 -2.26
C MET A 140 -0.40 1.94 -2.82
N LEU A 141 0.86 2.38 -2.94
CA LEU A 141 1.93 1.53 -3.45
C LEU A 141 2.23 0.34 -2.53
N SER A 142 2.20 0.55 -1.21
CA SER A 142 2.41 -0.52 -0.24
C SER A 142 1.35 -1.61 -0.36
N ILE A 143 0.07 -1.21 -0.48
CA ILE A 143 -1.06 -2.13 -0.69
C ILE A 143 -0.89 -2.88 -2.01
N ALA A 144 -0.59 -2.18 -3.10
CA ALA A 144 -0.42 -2.81 -4.41
C ALA A 144 0.75 -3.82 -4.45
N VAL A 145 1.90 -3.45 -3.88
CA VAL A 145 3.07 -4.35 -3.80
C VAL A 145 2.76 -5.58 -2.94
N SER A 146 2.02 -5.40 -1.84
CA SER A 146 1.64 -6.51 -0.95
C SER A 146 0.63 -7.44 -1.63
N ALA A 147 -0.42 -6.90 -2.26
CA ALA A 147 -1.40 -7.67 -3.02
C ALA A 147 -0.73 -8.51 -4.12
N GLU A 148 0.22 -7.91 -4.83
CA GLU A 148 0.97 -8.58 -5.90
C GLU A 148 1.93 -9.66 -5.37
N ALA A 149 2.57 -9.43 -4.22
CA ALA A 149 3.42 -10.42 -3.54
C ALA A 149 2.61 -11.63 -3.07
N GLU A 150 1.36 -11.41 -2.64
CA GLU A 150 0.38 -12.45 -2.28
C GLU A 150 -0.25 -13.13 -3.51
N GLY A 151 -0.04 -12.58 -4.71
CA GLY A 151 -0.63 -13.10 -5.95
C GLY A 151 -2.12 -12.85 -6.08
N ARG A 152 -2.64 -11.81 -5.41
CA ARG A 152 -4.04 -11.40 -5.46
C ARG A 152 -4.24 -10.37 -6.58
N GLY A 153 -5.34 -10.50 -7.32
CA GLY A 153 -5.75 -9.47 -8.28
C GLY A 153 -6.01 -8.14 -7.58
N LEU A 154 -5.74 -7.03 -8.26
CA LEU A 154 -5.94 -5.68 -7.73
C LEU A 154 -6.90 -4.91 -8.64
N HIS A 155 -7.89 -4.28 -8.04
CA HIS A 155 -8.76 -3.31 -8.70
C HIS A 155 -8.46 -1.92 -8.14
N LEU A 156 -8.20 -0.97 -9.03
CA LEU A 156 -7.97 0.43 -8.68
C LEU A 156 -9.22 1.24 -9.00
N CYS A 157 -9.75 1.93 -7.99
CA CYS A 157 -10.96 2.73 -8.07
C CYS A 157 -10.70 4.14 -7.54
N ARG A 158 -11.08 5.17 -8.29
CA ARG A 158 -11.02 6.56 -7.80
C ARG A 158 -12.29 6.88 -7.01
N LEU A 159 -12.14 7.34 -5.76
CA LEU A 159 -13.24 7.89 -4.99
C LEU A 159 -13.79 9.14 -5.69
N TRP A 160 -15.12 9.24 -5.75
CA TRP A 160 -15.83 10.36 -6.39
C TRP A 160 -15.60 10.49 -7.90
N GLY A 161 -15.01 9.47 -8.54
CA GLY A 161 -14.80 9.39 -9.98
C GLY A 161 -15.53 8.21 -10.61
N SER A 162 -15.71 8.28 -11.93
CA SER A 162 -16.20 7.14 -12.71
C SER A 162 -15.01 6.26 -13.13
N GLY A 163 -14.82 5.13 -12.45
CA GLY A 163 -13.91 4.11 -12.93
C GLY A 163 -13.32 3.25 -11.82
N CYS A 164 -13.72 1.98 -11.83
CA CYS A 164 -12.96 0.89 -11.25
C CYS A 164 -12.36 0.10 -12.41
N ARG A 165 -11.05 -0.15 -12.38
CA ARG A 165 -10.38 -0.96 -13.39
C ARG A 165 -9.48 -1.99 -12.72
N PRO A 166 -9.35 -3.18 -13.32
CA PRO A 166 -8.25 -4.06 -12.98
C PRO A 166 -6.93 -3.31 -13.18
N ALA A 167 -6.00 -3.44 -12.23
CA ALA A 167 -4.74 -2.72 -12.21
C ALA A 167 -3.62 -3.63 -11.71
N GLY A 168 -2.42 -3.46 -12.25
CA GLY A 168 -1.21 -3.98 -11.66
C GLY A 168 -0.51 -2.91 -10.81
N VAL A 169 0.66 -3.27 -10.30
CA VAL A 169 1.52 -2.36 -9.53
C VAL A 169 1.99 -1.16 -10.39
N ALA A 170 2.14 -1.34 -11.70
CA ALA A 170 2.55 -0.28 -12.62
C ALA A 170 1.49 0.84 -12.73
N GLU A 171 0.22 0.46 -12.88
CA GLU A 171 -0.89 1.40 -12.97
C GLU A 171 -1.11 2.13 -11.64
N VAL A 172 -0.92 1.45 -10.50
CA VAL A 172 -0.98 2.10 -9.18
C VAL A 172 0.20 3.06 -9.00
N LEU A 173 1.38 2.72 -9.52
CA LEU A 173 2.52 3.62 -9.51
C LEU A 173 2.29 4.88 -10.34
N GLU A 174 1.77 4.73 -11.56
CA GLU A 174 1.39 5.88 -12.39
C GLU A 174 0.39 6.80 -11.65
N GLU A 175 -0.61 6.19 -11.02
CA GLU A 175 -1.63 6.90 -10.25
C GLU A 175 -1.05 7.63 -9.02
N ALA A 176 -0.20 6.96 -8.25
CA ALA A 176 0.49 7.53 -7.11
C ALA A 176 1.38 8.72 -7.52
N MET A 177 2.07 8.61 -8.67
CA MET A 177 2.87 9.71 -9.22
C MET A 177 1.98 10.88 -9.68
N ARG A 178 0.77 10.61 -10.21
CA ARG A 178 -0.20 11.66 -10.54
C ARG A 178 -0.66 12.42 -9.30
N ILE A 179 -0.99 11.73 -8.21
CA ILE A 179 -1.39 12.35 -6.93
C ILE A 179 -0.28 13.28 -6.41
N LEU A 180 0.98 12.81 -6.44
CA LEU A 180 2.12 13.65 -6.06
C LEU A 180 2.26 14.89 -6.97
N GLY A 181 2.07 14.73 -8.28
CA GLY A 181 2.14 15.83 -9.24
C GLY A 181 1.04 16.88 -9.04
N GLU A 182 -0.21 16.45 -8.83
CA GLU A 182 -1.37 17.32 -8.63
C GLU A 182 -1.31 18.07 -7.30
N GLY A 183 -0.77 17.44 -6.24
CA GLY A 183 -0.56 18.09 -4.95
C GLY A 183 0.55 19.16 -4.95
N GLY A 184 1.18 19.43 -6.10
CA GLY A 184 2.31 20.36 -6.17
C GLY A 184 3.54 19.85 -5.41
N CYS A 185 3.64 18.53 -5.16
CA CYS A 185 4.77 17.94 -4.45
C CYS A 185 6.02 18.09 -5.32
N ARG A 186 6.87 19.07 -5.00
CA ARG A 186 8.22 19.10 -5.56
C ARG A 186 8.99 17.87 -5.04
N PRO A 187 9.88 17.24 -5.83
CA PRO A 187 10.57 15.99 -5.46
C PRO A 187 11.59 16.09 -4.31
N SER A 188 11.57 17.16 -3.53
CA SER A 188 12.13 17.16 -2.18
C SER A 188 11.01 16.80 -1.22
N ILE A 189 11.29 15.97 -0.21
CA ILE A 189 10.55 15.80 1.06
C ILE A 189 9.88 14.41 1.22
N TYR A 190 10.27 13.64 2.27
CA TYR A 190 9.43 12.96 3.34
C TYR A 190 10.00 11.63 3.89
N GLN A 191 10.25 11.47 5.18
CA GLN A 191 10.98 10.32 5.77
C GLN A 191 10.49 8.87 5.47
N TYR A 192 11.40 7.99 5.07
CA TYR A 192 11.32 6.50 5.15
C TYR A 192 10.93 5.98 6.55
N SER A 193 9.80 5.27 6.65
CA SER A 193 9.53 4.28 7.69
C SER A 193 9.79 2.88 7.11
N SER A 194 10.47 2.01 7.85
CA SER A 194 10.53 0.59 7.48
C SER A 194 9.09 0.07 7.34
N PRO A 195 8.77 -0.62 6.24
CA PRO A 195 7.41 -1.10 6.03
C PRO A 195 7.02 -2.07 7.15
N LEU A 196 5.73 -2.05 7.56
CA LEU A 196 5.09 -3.26 8.07
C LEU A 196 5.45 -4.36 7.09
N SER A 197 6.18 -5.39 7.53
CA SER A 197 6.48 -6.48 6.62
C SER A 197 5.14 -7.03 6.11
N ALA A 198 5.06 -7.52 4.87
CA ALA A 198 3.83 -8.17 4.39
C ALA A 198 3.34 -9.25 5.37
N LEU A 199 4.26 -9.84 6.13
CA LEU A 199 4.01 -10.74 7.25
C LEU A 199 3.32 -10.08 8.47
N ASP A 200 3.65 -8.84 8.81
CA ASP A 200 3.01 -8.09 9.88
C ASP A 200 1.60 -7.65 9.47
N ALA A 201 1.39 -7.26 8.20
CA ALA A 201 0.06 -6.94 7.68
C ALA A 201 -0.88 -8.16 7.70
N VAL A 202 -0.39 -9.35 7.30
CA VAL A 202 -1.15 -10.61 7.33
C VAL A 202 -1.42 -11.08 8.76
N ARG A 203 -0.45 -10.96 9.67
CA ARG A 203 -0.62 -11.33 11.09
C ARG A 203 -1.57 -10.41 11.84
N MET A 204 -1.61 -9.12 11.49
CA MET A 204 -2.48 -8.13 12.12
C MET A 204 -3.94 -8.17 11.64
N LEU A 205 -4.23 -8.83 10.51
CA LEU A 205 -5.59 -8.95 9.96
C LEU A 205 -6.42 -10.10 10.57
N GLY A 206 -5.84 -10.98 11.38
CA GLY A 206 -6.55 -11.81 12.36
C GLY A 206 -7.76 -12.66 11.93
N GLY A 207 -8.03 -12.86 10.63
CA GLY A 207 -9.30 -13.45 10.18
C GLY A 207 -9.15 -14.40 9.01
N SER A 208 -9.63 -15.64 9.17
CA SER A 208 -9.98 -16.49 8.05
C SER A 208 -11.05 -15.81 7.17
N PRO A 209 -10.94 -15.85 5.84
CA PRO A 209 -11.96 -15.32 4.95
C PRO A 209 -13.20 -16.22 5.02
N GLY A 210 -14.15 -15.82 5.89
CA GLY A 210 -15.49 -16.39 5.91
C GLY A 210 -16.32 -15.80 4.78
N ALA A 211 -16.82 -16.68 3.91
CA ALA A 211 -17.72 -16.36 2.81
C ALA A 211 -19.04 -15.76 3.30
N VAL A 212 -19.42 -14.57 2.83
CA VAL A 212 -20.82 -14.10 2.84
C VAL A 212 -21.05 -13.17 1.63
N GLY A 213 -22.14 -13.41 0.92
CA GLY A 213 -22.47 -12.76 -0.35
C GLY A 213 -23.38 -11.53 -0.26
N GLY A 214 -23.20 -10.64 -1.24
CA GLY A 214 -24.29 -10.21 -2.12
C GLY A 214 -24.95 -8.86 -1.87
N VAL A 215 -24.41 -7.80 -2.50
CA VAL A 215 -25.26 -6.77 -3.15
C VAL A 215 -24.69 -6.51 -4.56
N GLY A 216 -25.62 -6.43 -5.50
CA GLY A 216 -25.48 -6.43 -6.96
C GLY A 216 -24.16 -5.92 -7.55
N GLY A 217 -23.52 -6.79 -8.33
CA GLY A 217 -22.38 -6.52 -9.19
C GLY A 217 -21.01 -6.84 -8.59
N TRP A 218 -20.93 -7.12 -7.28
CA TRP A 218 -19.69 -7.47 -6.57
C TRP A 218 -19.77 -8.93 -6.12
N GLU A 219 -19.18 -9.85 -6.89
CA GLU A 219 -19.07 -11.26 -6.54
C GLU A 219 -17.64 -11.56 -6.05
N GLY A 220 -17.51 -11.91 -4.76
CA GLY A 220 -16.25 -12.36 -4.16
C GLY A 220 -16.02 -11.74 -2.78
N GLY A 221 -15.80 -12.58 -1.76
CA GLY A 221 -15.49 -12.16 -0.38
C GLY A 221 -14.12 -11.47 -0.29
N GLY A 222 -14.07 -10.17 -0.56
CA GLY A 222 -12.85 -9.36 -0.62
C GLY A 222 -12.67 -8.41 0.57
N VAL A 223 -11.46 -7.84 0.66
CA VAL A 223 -11.16 -6.70 1.54
C VAL A 223 -11.03 -5.46 0.64
N VAL A 224 -11.72 -4.39 1.04
CA VAL A 224 -11.64 -3.09 0.39
C VAL A 224 -10.70 -2.20 1.21
N TYR A 225 -9.63 -1.74 0.57
CA TYR A 225 -8.76 -0.71 1.12
C TYR A 225 -9.18 0.64 0.58
N ILE A 226 -9.45 1.58 1.47
CA ILE A 226 -9.77 2.95 1.12
C ILE A 226 -8.64 3.86 1.60
N VAL A 227 -7.93 4.49 0.67
CA VAL A 227 -6.85 5.44 0.96
C VAL A 227 -7.40 6.86 0.79
N SER A 228 -7.60 7.60 1.87
CA SER A 228 -8.19 8.96 1.80
C SER A 228 -7.63 9.90 2.85
N CYS A 229 -7.49 11.18 2.49
CA CYS A 229 -7.19 12.25 3.43
C CYS A 229 -8.48 12.68 4.11
N LEU A 230 -9.04 11.89 5.03
CA LEU A 230 -10.38 12.03 5.68
C LEU A 230 -10.91 13.45 5.99
N VAL A 231 -10.02 14.42 6.12
CA VAL A 231 -10.28 15.83 6.41
C VAL A 231 -10.38 16.73 5.16
N ALA A 232 -9.94 16.27 3.99
CA ALA A 232 -10.04 16.93 2.70
C ALA A 232 -11.09 16.22 1.85
N GLY A 233 -12.11 16.97 1.40
CA GLY A 233 -12.99 16.58 0.29
C GLY A 233 -13.66 15.19 0.36
N GLY A 234 -14.77 15.07 1.10
CA GLY A 234 -15.73 13.97 0.88
C GLY A 234 -15.94 12.98 2.03
N GLY A 235 -15.46 13.28 3.25
CA GLY A 235 -15.64 12.41 4.42
C GLY A 235 -17.07 11.94 4.67
N LEU A 236 -18.08 12.78 4.42
CA LEU A 236 -19.49 12.40 4.59
C LEU A 236 -19.95 11.31 3.63
N GLY A 237 -19.46 11.31 2.39
CA GLY A 237 -19.80 10.26 1.43
C GLY A 237 -19.07 8.95 1.73
N LEU A 238 -17.90 9.02 2.38
CA LEU A 238 -17.12 7.84 2.76
C LEU A 238 -17.87 6.99 3.78
N LEU A 239 -18.52 7.60 4.77
CA LEU A 239 -19.28 6.87 5.78
C LEU A 239 -20.40 6.03 5.14
N GLY A 240 -21.21 6.63 4.28
CA GLY A 240 -22.28 5.91 3.57
C GLY A 240 -21.75 4.81 2.65
N LEU A 241 -20.57 5.00 2.05
CA LEU A 241 -19.89 3.94 1.30
C LEU A 241 -19.47 2.79 2.22
N VAL A 242 -18.83 3.08 3.36
CA VAL A 242 -18.41 2.06 4.33
C VAL A 242 -19.61 1.28 4.85
N GLU A 243 -20.68 1.93 5.26
CA GLU A 243 -21.91 1.28 5.72
C GLU A 243 -22.50 0.36 4.63
N SER A 244 -22.55 0.83 3.39
CA SER A 244 -23.02 0.05 2.23
C SER A 244 -22.15 -1.17 1.93
N LEU A 245 -20.84 -1.10 2.17
CA LEU A 245 -19.93 -2.23 2.03
C LEU A 245 -20.06 -3.21 3.19
N ARG A 246 -20.19 -2.69 4.42
CA ARG A 246 -20.33 -3.51 5.63
C ARG A 246 -21.67 -4.24 5.68
N SER A 247 -22.75 -3.63 5.20
CA SER A 247 -24.05 -4.30 5.05
C SER A 247 -24.01 -5.47 4.06
N ARG A 248 -22.97 -5.55 3.22
CA ARG A 248 -22.70 -6.65 2.27
C ARG A 248 -21.76 -7.72 2.83
N GLY A 249 -21.32 -7.59 4.09
CA GLY A 249 -20.32 -8.47 4.70
C GLY A 249 -18.89 -8.23 4.22
N ILE A 250 -18.62 -7.13 3.51
CA ILE A 250 -17.28 -6.82 2.96
C ILE A 250 -16.40 -6.24 4.07
N GLY A 251 -15.16 -6.72 4.19
CA GLY A 251 -14.18 -6.13 5.09
C GLY A 251 -13.68 -4.79 4.55
N VAL A 252 -13.68 -3.75 5.36
CA VAL A 252 -13.22 -2.41 4.95
C VAL A 252 -12.07 -1.95 5.84
N VAL A 253 -10.95 -1.58 5.22
CA VAL A 253 -9.79 -0.98 5.86
C VAL A 253 -9.63 0.42 5.31
N VAL A 254 -9.68 1.44 6.16
CA VAL A 254 -9.46 2.83 5.79
C VAL A 254 -8.06 3.23 6.22
N VAL A 255 -7.25 3.70 5.28
CA VAL A 255 -5.89 4.18 5.51
C VAL A 255 -5.85 5.69 5.30
N ALA A 256 -5.40 6.43 6.31
CA ALA A 256 -5.40 7.88 6.31
C ALA A 256 -4.13 8.46 6.95
N PRO A 257 -3.74 9.71 6.62
CA PRO A 257 -2.65 10.39 7.31
C PRO A 257 -2.98 10.64 8.79
N GLY A 258 -2.03 10.36 9.68
CA GLY A 258 -2.21 10.57 11.13
C GLY A 258 -2.05 12.03 11.58
N GLU A 259 -1.28 12.82 10.84
CA GLU A 259 -1.02 14.23 11.17
C GLU A 259 -1.31 15.17 9.98
N PRO A 260 -2.53 15.18 9.41
CA PRO A 260 -2.84 15.97 8.20
C PRO A 260 -2.65 17.49 8.40
N TRP A 261 -2.70 17.96 9.64
CA TRP A 261 -2.44 19.36 9.99
C TRP A 261 -1.00 19.83 9.74
N LEU A 262 -0.05 18.92 9.46
CA LEU A 262 1.30 19.32 9.05
C LEU A 262 1.30 20.11 7.74
N ASP A 263 0.32 19.86 6.86
CA ASP A 263 0.14 20.61 5.60
C ASP A 263 -0.69 21.89 5.79
N ALA A 264 -1.36 22.05 6.94
CA ALA A 264 -2.28 23.16 7.22
C ALA A 264 -2.11 23.65 8.67
N PRO A 265 -0.94 24.23 9.03
CA PRO A 265 -0.59 24.55 10.42
C PRO A 265 -1.53 25.56 11.08
N GLY A 266 -2.19 26.41 10.29
CA GLY A 266 -3.19 27.37 10.79
C GLY A 266 -4.51 26.74 11.27
N TYR A 267 -4.76 25.47 10.94
CA TYR A 267 -6.03 24.78 11.22
C TYR A 267 -5.84 23.52 12.07
N GLY A 268 -4.69 23.37 12.75
CA GLY A 268 -4.32 22.10 13.36
C GLY A 268 -5.28 21.55 14.40
N GLY A 269 -5.88 22.41 15.23
CA GLY A 269 -6.90 22.01 16.19
C GLY A 269 -8.16 21.47 15.51
N ALA A 270 -8.74 22.25 14.60
CA ALA A 270 -9.96 21.87 13.87
C ALA A 270 -9.78 20.61 13.01
N LEU A 271 -8.63 20.46 12.35
CA LEU A 271 -8.32 19.27 11.55
C LEU A 271 -8.15 18.02 12.41
N ARG A 272 -7.56 18.15 13.60
CA ARG A 272 -7.44 17.04 14.55
C ARG A 272 -8.81 16.59 15.04
N GLU A 273 -9.64 17.52 15.50
CA GLU A 273 -11.01 17.21 15.96
C GLU A 273 -11.84 16.55 14.85
N THR A 274 -11.73 17.07 13.62
CA THR A 274 -12.41 16.50 12.46
C THR A 274 -11.92 15.09 12.15
N LEU A 275 -10.60 14.85 12.18
CA LEU A 275 -10.03 13.53 11.97
C LEU A 275 -10.52 12.54 13.03
N GLU A 276 -10.46 12.91 14.31
CA GLU A 276 -10.90 12.06 15.42
C GLU A 276 -12.40 11.71 15.31
N ALA A 277 -13.25 12.69 15.00
CA ALA A 277 -14.68 12.47 14.79
C ALA A 277 -14.94 11.52 13.59
N MET A 278 -14.22 11.70 12.48
CA MET A 278 -14.33 10.83 11.31
C MET A 278 -13.84 9.41 11.58
N VAL A 279 -12.71 9.26 12.29
CA VAL A 279 -12.17 7.95 12.68
C VAL A 279 -13.20 7.21 13.54
N SER A 280 -13.73 7.85 14.59
CA SER A 280 -14.76 7.26 15.44
C SER A 280 -15.98 6.82 14.63
N SER A 281 -16.49 7.69 13.74
CA SER A 281 -17.66 7.39 12.93
C SER A 281 -17.44 6.19 11.99
N LEU A 282 -16.24 6.07 11.40
CA LEU A 282 -15.90 4.95 10.52
C LEU A 282 -15.70 3.64 11.28
N GLU A 283 -15.12 3.70 12.47
CA GLU A 283 -14.98 2.53 13.36
C GLU A 283 -16.33 2.04 13.86
N ASP A 284 -17.24 2.96 14.22
CA ASP A 284 -18.63 2.64 14.59
C ASP A 284 -19.40 2.00 13.43
N ALA A 285 -19.13 2.42 12.18
CA ALA A 285 -19.65 1.78 10.98
C ALA A 285 -19.00 0.42 10.67
N GLY A 286 -18.01 -0.01 11.47
CA GLY A 286 -17.35 -1.31 11.37
C GLY A 286 -16.18 -1.36 10.39
N ALA A 287 -15.62 -0.22 9.97
CA ALA A 287 -14.35 -0.18 9.27
C ALA A 287 -13.16 -0.30 10.25
N VAL A 288 -12.06 -0.84 9.76
CA VAL A 288 -10.78 -0.79 10.47
C VAL A 288 -10.02 0.44 9.98
N VAL A 289 -9.83 1.43 10.85
CA VAL A 289 -9.09 2.65 10.49
C VAL A 289 -7.60 2.51 10.86
N ARG A 290 -6.74 2.99 9.97
CA ARG A 290 -5.28 2.97 10.12
C ARG A 290 -4.71 4.34 9.81
N LEU A 291 -4.27 5.00 10.86
CA LEU A 291 -3.56 6.28 10.76
C LEU A 291 -2.07 6.01 10.51
N VAL A 292 -1.55 6.55 9.41
CA VAL A 292 -0.16 6.43 9.01
C VAL A 292 0.54 7.75 9.33
N SER A 293 1.48 7.70 10.28
CA SER A 293 2.31 8.84 10.71
C SER A 293 3.55 8.95 9.86
#